data_AF-A0A0M3AIU7-F1
#
_entry.id   AF-A0A0M3AIU7-F1
#
_cell.length_a   1.000
_cell.length_b   1.000
_cell.length_c   1.000
_cell.angle_alpha   90.00
_cell.angle_beta   90.00
_cell.angle_gamma   90.00
#
_symmetry.space_group_name_H-M   'P 1'
#
loop_
_entity.id
_entity.type
_entity.pdbx_description
1 polymer ?
#
loop_
_entity_poly.entity_id
_entity_poly.type
_entity_poly.pdbx_seq_one_letter_code
_entity_poly.pdbx_strand_id
1 'polypeptide(L)'
;MPQGDKSGYSTKQKRKAEHVEEGYEDRGVSHEEAERRAWATVNKESGGGNKSGSGRGKPDTHVSSHKGGRKGGAASARRPAADRSAAAKKGWETRRKKAHG
;
A
#
# COMPACT_ATOMS: atom_id res chain seq x y z
N MET A 1 16.18 -8.97 6.60
CA MET A 1 15.82 -10.04 5.64
C MET A 1 16.44 -9.76 4.29
N PRO A 2 17.66 -10.26 4.05
CA PRO A 2 18.11 -10.61 2.72
C PRO A 2 18.34 -12.13 2.63
N GLN A 3 18.64 -12.61 1.41
CA GLN A 3 19.25 -13.91 1.10
C GLN A 3 18.31 -15.12 1.00
N GLY A 4 17.42 -15.09 0.02
CA GLY A 4 16.82 -16.29 -0.53
C GLY A 4 16.43 -16.04 -1.98
N ASP A 5 16.48 -17.08 -2.80
CA ASP A 5 15.95 -16.97 -4.16
C ASP A 5 14.46 -16.57 -4.08
N LYS A 6 14.12 -15.43 -4.69
CA LYS A 6 12.74 -14.92 -4.76
C LYS A 6 11.87 -15.76 -5.71
N SER A 7 12.36 -16.90 -6.19
CA SER A 7 11.65 -17.88 -7.02
C SER A 7 10.34 -18.36 -6.39
N GLY A 8 10.24 -18.41 -5.05
CA GLY A 8 9.02 -18.77 -4.33
C GLY A 8 7.92 -17.71 -4.32
N TYR A 9 8.21 -16.49 -4.79
CA TYR A 9 7.25 -15.37 -4.84
C TYR A 9 6.55 -15.27 -6.19
N SER A 10 5.27 -14.88 -6.13
CA SER A 10 4.51 -14.57 -7.34
C SER A 10 5.02 -13.30 -8.02
N THR A 11 4.75 -13.14 -9.31
CA THR A 11 5.07 -11.92 -10.07
C THR A 11 4.36 -10.69 -9.49
N LYS A 12 3.18 -10.87 -8.87
CA LYS A 12 2.45 -9.81 -8.17
C LYS A 12 3.18 -9.35 -6.91
N GLN A 13 3.74 -10.29 -6.13
CA GLN A 13 4.53 -9.96 -4.93
C GLN A 13 5.81 -9.21 -5.28
N LYS A 14 6.52 -9.63 -6.33
CA LYS A 14 7.73 -8.94 -6.83
C LYS A 14 7.45 -7.49 -7.23
N ARG A 15 6.44 -7.27 -8.10
CA ARG A 15 6.02 -5.92 -8.52
C ARG A 15 5.58 -5.04 -7.35
N LYS A 16 4.86 -5.60 -6.37
CA LYS A 16 4.50 -4.85 -5.15
C LYS A 16 5.73 -4.45 -4.34
N ALA A 17 6.72 -5.34 -4.22
CA ALA A 17 7.94 -5.04 -3.48
C ALA A 17 8.72 -3.93 -4.19
N GLU A 18 8.94 -4.03 -5.50
CA GLU A 18 9.61 -3.02 -6.31
C GLU A 18 8.98 -1.62 -6.13
N HIS A 19 7.65 -1.50 -6.22
CA HIS A 19 6.99 -0.21 -6.00
C HIS A 19 7.11 0.34 -4.56
N VAL A 20 7.16 -0.53 -3.55
CA VAL A 20 7.32 -0.08 -2.16
C VAL A 20 8.76 0.36 -1.92
N GLU A 21 9.72 -0.36 -2.51
CA GLU A 21 11.15 -0.08 -2.48
C GLU A 21 11.46 1.27 -3.13
N GLU A 22 11.01 1.49 -4.37
CA GLU A 22 11.10 2.76 -5.10
C GLU A 22 10.62 3.92 -4.22
N GLY A 23 9.45 3.78 -3.60
CA GLY A 23 8.92 4.81 -2.71
C GLY A 23 9.73 5.02 -1.41
N TYR A 24 10.56 4.08 -0.97
CA TYR A 24 11.51 4.28 0.13
C TYR A 24 12.81 4.94 -0.35
N GLU A 25 13.31 4.57 -1.52
CA GLU A 25 14.47 5.19 -2.16
C GLU A 25 14.22 6.67 -2.48
N ASP A 26 13.05 6.99 -3.01
CA ASP A 26 12.59 8.36 -3.25
C ASP A 26 12.56 9.20 -1.96
N ARG A 27 12.38 8.55 -0.82
CA ARG A 27 12.43 9.18 0.52
C ARG A 27 13.83 9.20 1.13
N GLY A 28 14.86 8.82 0.37
CA GLY A 28 16.26 8.85 0.77
C GLY A 28 16.74 7.64 1.58
N VAL A 29 15.98 6.54 1.61
CA VAL A 29 16.44 5.30 2.25
C VAL A 29 17.39 4.57 1.29
N SER A 30 18.48 3.99 1.80
CA SER A 30 19.40 3.20 0.97
C SER A 30 18.69 1.98 0.36
N HIS A 31 19.11 1.60 -0.85
CA HIS A 31 18.56 0.48 -1.61
C HIS A 31 18.36 -0.79 -0.76
N GLU A 32 19.40 -1.25 -0.06
CA GLU A 32 19.32 -2.47 0.76
C GLU A 32 18.28 -2.40 1.89
N GLU A 33 18.09 -1.21 2.48
CA GLU A 33 17.11 -1.01 3.55
C GLU A 33 15.70 -0.78 2.98
N ALA A 34 15.59 -0.13 1.82
CA ALA A 34 14.36 0.03 1.07
C ALA A 34 13.81 -1.34 0.61
N GLU A 35 14.64 -2.16 -0.03
CA GLU A 35 14.33 -3.52 -0.45
C GLU A 35 13.85 -4.35 0.74
N ARG A 36 14.61 -4.32 1.85
CA ARG A 36 14.28 -5.06 3.07
C ARG A 36 12.91 -4.66 3.62
N ARG A 37 12.60 -3.35 3.67
CA ARG A 37 11.30 -2.85 4.14
C ARG A 37 10.17 -3.21 3.18
N ALA A 38 10.43 -3.20 1.89
CA ALA A 38 9.47 -3.57 0.87
C ALA A 38 9.05 -5.03 1.00
N TRP A 39 10.01 -5.96 1.06
CA TRP A 39 9.73 -7.38 1.23
C TRP A 39 9.06 -7.69 2.56
N ALA A 40 9.45 -7.03 3.65
CA ALA A 40 8.77 -7.16 4.93
C ALA A 40 7.29 -6.72 4.84
N THR A 41 7.00 -5.65 4.11
CA THR A 41 5.63 -5.15 3.89
C THR A 41 4.80 -6.14 3.09
N VAL A 42 5.31 -6.64 1.97
CA VAL A 42 4.62 -7.64 1.12
C VAL A 42 4.37 -8.94 1.89
N ASN A 43 5.35 -9.40 2.67
CA ASN A 43 5.22 -10.61 3.49
C ASN A 43 4.20 -10.44 4.59
N LYS A 44 4.12 -9.25 5.20
CA LYS A 44 3.10 -8.97 6.22
C LYS A 44 1.69 -9.04 5.66
N GLU A 45 1.49 -8.64 4.41
CA GLU A 45 0.18 -8.71 3.75
C GLU A 45 -0.18 -10.13 3.29
N SER A 46 0.76 -10.82 2.66
CA SER A 46 0.50 -12.06 1.92
C SER A 46 0.91 -13.36 2.64
N GLY A 47 1.67 -13.26 3.72
CA GLY A 47 2.30 -14.42 4.37
C GLY A 47 3.56 -14.93 3.64
N GLY A 48 3.92 -14.34 2.50
CA GLY A 48 5.18 -14.55 1.77
C GLY A 48 5.18 -15.80 0.89
N GLY A 49 5.83 -15.71 -0.28
CA GLY A 49 6.06 -16.86 -1.15
C GLY A 49 4.78 -17.52 -1.68
N ASN A 50 3.86 -16.78 -2.30
CA ASN A 50 2.57 -17.36 -2.70
C ASN A 50 2.70 -18.36 -3.86
N LYS A 51 3.85 -18.37 -4.56
CA LYS A 51 4.11 -19.32 -5.63
C LYS A 51 4.43 -20.70 -5.07
N SER A 52 5.29 -20.83 -4.06
CA SER A 52 5.72 -22.14 -3.51
C SER A 52 6.18 -22.15 -2.06
N GLY A 53 5.99 -21.07 -1.32
CA GLY A 53 6.36 -20.90 0.08
C GLY A 53 5.16 -20.84 1.03
N SER A 54 5.35 -20.15 2.16
CA SER A 54 4.47 -20.14 3.34
C SER A 54 3.05 -19.58 3.11
N GLY A 55 2.89 -18.74 2.09
CA GLY A 55 1.64 -18.11 1.66
C GLY A 55 0.93 -18.86 0.52
N ARG A 56 1.47 -19.98 0.03
CA ARG A 56 0.78 -20.78 -1.00
C ARG A 56 -0.57 -21.27 -0.47
N GLY A 57 -1.62 -21.05 -1.25
CA GLY A 57 -2.99 -21.45 -0.91
C GLY A 57 -3.65 -20.62 0.21
N LYS A 58 -2.98 -19.57 0.70
CA LYS A 58 -3.53 -18.66 1.71
C LYS A 58 -4.01 -17.37 1.06
N PRO A 59 -5.18 -16.84 1.44
CA PRO A 59 -5.62 -15.53 0.99
C PRO A 59 -4.74 -14.43 1.59
N ASP A 60 -4.57 -13.34 0.84
CA ASP A 60 -3.92 -12.13 1.35
C ASP A 60 -4.75 -11.55 2.50
N THR A 61 -4.09 -11.15 3.58
CA THR A 61 -4.76 -10.70 4.82
C THR A 61 -5.11 -9.20 4.82
N HIS A 62 -4.49 -8.42 3.93
CA HIS A 62 -4.69 -6.98 3.80
C HIS A 62 -4.56 -6.17 5.11
N VAL A 63 -3.86 -6.69 6.11
CA VAL A 63 -3.79 -6.10 7.46
C VAL A 63 -3.25 -4.67 7.45
N SER A 64 -2.27 -4.40 6.58
CA SER A 64 -1.66 -3.08 6.43
C SER A 64 -2.68 -2.08 5.86
N SER A 65 -3.37 -2.45 4.78
CA SER A 65 -4.40 -1.62 4.15
C SER A 65 -5.58 -1.36 5.09
N HIS A 66 -6.06 -2.38 5.81
CA HIS A 66 -7.14 -2.23 6.79
C HIS A 66 -6.75 -1.31 7.95
N LYS A 67 -5.52 -1.44 8.47
CA LYS A 67 -5.00 -0.55 9.51
C LYS A 67 -4.91 0.89 9.02
N GLY A 68 -4.40 1.11 7.81
CA GLY A 68 -4.33 2.42 7.17
C GLY A 68 -5.71 3.04 6.99
N GLY A 69 -6.66 2.29 6.42
CA GLY A 69 -8.04 2.72 6.22
C GLY A 69 -8.75 3.08 7.52
N ARG A 70 -8.58 2.29 8.58
CA ARG A 70 -9.14 2.59 9.91
C ARG A 70 -8.58 3.90 10.46
N LYS A 71 -7.26 4.10 10.40
CA LYS A 71 -6.62 5.33 10.88
C LYS A 71 -7.05 6.56 10.08
N GLY A 72 -7.04 6.46 8.74
CA GLY A 72 -7.46 7.54 7.85
C GLY A 72 -8.94 7.89 8.01
N GLY A 73 -9.80 6.88 8.13
CA GLY A 73 -11.24 7.05 8.39
C GLY A 73 -11.49 7.75 9.72
N ALA A 74 -10.81 7.33 10.80
CA ALA A 74 -10.90 7.98 12.09
C ALA A 74 -10.41 9.44 12.06
N ALA A 75 -9.29 9.72 11.37
CA ALA A 75 -8.79 11.08 11.19
C ALA A 75 -9.79 11.96 10.41
N SER A 76 -10.37 11.42 9.33
CA SER A 76 -11.40 12.11 8.53
C SER A 76 -12.67 12.40 9.34
N ALA A 77 -13.13 11.43 10.14
CA ALA A 77 -14.31 11.58 11.00
C ALA A 77 -14.15 12.67 12.07
N ARG A 78 -12.91 12.88 12.56
CA ARG A 78 -12.59 13.92 13.56
C ARG A 78 -12.54 15.33 12.98
N ARG A 79 -12.60 15.51 11.66
CA ARG A 79 -12.52 16.85 11.03
C ARG A 79 -13.80 17.66 11.32
N PRO A 80 -13.67 18.98 11.52
CA PRO A 80 -14.82 19.88 11.64
C PRO A 80 -15.81 19.70 10.49
N ALA A 81 -17.11 19.88 10.77
CA ALA A 81 -18.16 19.74 9.75
C ALA A 81 -17.91 20.67 8.55
N ALA A 82 -17.45 21.90 8.80
CA ALA A 82 -17.11 22.87 7.76
C ALA A 82 -16.03 22.35 6.79
N ASP A 83 -14.95 21.76 7.31
CA ASP A 83 -13.87 21.18 6.49
C ASP A 83 -14.36 20.00 5.64
N ARG A 84 -15.23 19.16 6.22
CA ARG A 84 -15.85 18.03 5.49
C ARG A 84 -16.74 18.54 4.36
N SER A 85 -17.53 19.58 4.61
CA SER A 85 -18.37 20.23 3.60
C SER A 85 -17.55 20.90 2.49
N ALA A 86 -16.46 21.58 2.84
CA ALA A 86 -15.57 22.20 1.86
C ALA A 86 -14.93 21.17 0.94
N ALA A 87 -14.44 20.05 1.51
CA ALA A 87 -13.89 18.94 0.74
C ALA A 87 -14.94 18.32 -0.21
N ALA A 88 -16.19 18.14 0.25
CA ALA A 88 -17.27 17.62 -0.57
C ALA A 88 -17.64 18.55 -1.74
N LYS A 89 -17.74 19.86 -1.49
CA LYS A 89 -17.99 20.88 -2.53
C LYS A 89 -16.88 20.89 -3.59
N LYS A 90 -15.61 20.90 -3.16
CA LYS A 90 -14.45 20.81 -4.05
C LYS A 90 -14.49 19.53 -4.91
N GLY A 91 -14.88 18.40 -4.32
CA GLY A 91 -15.05 17.14 -5.03
C GLY A 91 -16.17 17.19 -6.08
N TRP A 92 -17.28 17.86 -5.77
CA TRP A 92 -18.37 18.06 -6.73
C TRP A 92 -17.95 18.99 -7.88
N GLU A 93 -17.30 20.12 -7.59
CA GLU A 93 -16.86 21.07 -8.62
C GLU A 93 -15.87 20.46 -9.61
N THR A 94 -14.93 19.65 -9.12
CA THR A 94 -13.97 18.95 -9.98
C THR A 94 -14.64 17.93 -10.90
N ARG A 95 -15.63 17.17 -10.39
CA ARG A 95 -16.44 16.26 -11.21
C ARG A 95 -17.25 17.02 -12.26
N ARG A 96 -17.89 18.13 -11.87
CA ARG A 96 -18.65 18.99 -12.80
C ARG A 96 -17.76 19.50 -13.94
N LYS A 97 -16.57 20.02 -13.62
CA LYS A 97 -15.64 20.54 -14.64
C LYS A 97 -15.19 19.47 -15.63
N LYS A 98 -14.94 18.24 -15.18
CA LYS A 98 -14.55 17.12 -16.04
C LYS A 98 -15.69 16.55 -16.90
N ALA A 99 -16.94 16.77 -16.53
CA ALA A 99 -18.09 16.27 -17.28
C ALA A 99 -18.54 17.20 -18.42
N HIS A 100 -18.05 18.45 -18.43
CA HIS A 100 -18.39 19.47 -19.43
C HIS A 100 -17.23 19.80 -20.38
N GLY A 101 -16.15 19.01 -20.37
CA GLY A 101 -15.03 19.09 -21.32
C GLY A 101 -14.78 17.74 -21.95
#